data_AF-A0A3C2EDU6-F1
#
_entry.id   AF-A0A3C2EDU6-F1
#
_cell.length_a   1.000
_cell.length_b   1.000
_cell.length_c   1.000
_cell.angle_alpha   90.00
_cell.angle_beta   90.00
_cell.angle_gamma   90.00
#
_symmetry.space_group_name_H-M   'P 1'
#
loop_
_entity.id
_entity.type
_entity.pdbx_description
1 polymer ?
#
loop_
_entity_poly.entity_id
_entity_poly.type
_entity_poly.pdbx_seq_one_letter_code
_entity_poly.pdbx_strand_id
1 'polypeptide(L)'
;KNLYQLPFGDQVQFSKKDFLKESLNPRPDFLIMNPPYDIRLKSDDIDEFYYQIGMRLKQDYSGARVCVFSGNLEAMHKIGLKANVKLNLMNGAIPSVLHCYDIK
;
A
#
# COMPACT_ATOMS: atom_id res chain seq x y z
N LYS A 1 -11.62 3.15 18.50
CA LYS A 1 -11.14 4.04 19.60
C LYS A 1 -10.58 5.35 19.06
N ASN A 2 -9.63 5.32 18.12
CA ASN A 2 -9.01 6.54 17.56
C ASN A 2 -9.98 7.42 16.75
N LEU A 3 -10.88 6.80 15.97
CA LEU A 3 -11.79 7.53 15.08
C LEU A 3 -12.77 8.48 15.81
N TYR A 4 -13.26 8.07 16.98
CA TYR A 4 -14.21 8.87 17.76
C TYR A 4 -13.62 10.20 18.26
N GLN A 5 -12.29 10.36 18.17
CA GLN A 5 -11.60 11.59 18.51
C GLN A 5 -11.40 12.51 17.31
N LEU A 6 -11.73 12.04 16.09
CA LEU A 6 -11.59 12.82 14.86
C LEU A 6 -12.91 13.55 14.54
N PRO A 7 -12.88 14.86 14.24
CA PRO A 7 -14.08 15.66 13.91
C PRO A 7 -14.91 15.14 12.73
N PHE A 8 -14.32 14.33 11.86
CA PHE A 8 -14.90 13.77 10.63
C PHE A 8 -14.95 12.23 10.67
N GLY A 9 -15.02 11.67 11.89
CA GLY A 9 -15.00 10.22 12.07
C GLY A 9 -16.17 9.48 11.41
N ASP A 10 -17.30 10.15 11.28
CA ASP A 10 -18.51 9.66 10.60
C ASP A 10 -18.33 9.46 9.08
N GLN A 11 -17.36 10.13 8.47
CA GLN A 11 -17.03 9.98 7.05
C GLN A 11 -16.10 8.80 6.77
N VAL A 12 -15.61 8.11 7.80
CA VAL A 12 -14.66 7.01 7.65
C VAL A 12 -15.32 5.68 7.97
N GLN A 13 -15.34 4.79 6.98
CA GLN A 13 -15.83 3.43 7.12
C GLN A 13 -14.68 2.45 7.35
N PHE A 14 -14.85 1.54 8.30
CA PHE A 14 -13.87 0.50 8.59
C PHE A 14 -14.44 -0.88 8.37
N SER A 15 -13.63 -1.76 7.80
CA SER A 15 -13.94 -3.17 7.68
C SER A 15 -12.65 -3.99 7.79
N LYS A 16 -12.78 -5.24 8.23
CA LYS A 16 -11.69 -6.21 8.24
C LYS A 16 -11.76 -7.01 6.95
N LYS A 17 -10.75 -6.86 6.10
CA LYS A 17 -10.69 -7.49 4.77
C LYS A 17 -9.28 -8.03 4.51
N ASP A 18 -9.21 -9.08 3.71
CA ASP A 18 -7.95 -9.59 3.17
C ASP A 18 -7.70 -8.88 1.83
N PHE A 19 -6.72 -7.99 1.79
CA PHE A 19 -6.41 -7.17 0.62
C PHE A 19 -6.21 -8.00 -0.65
N LEU A 20 -5.60 -9.20 -0.53
CA LEU A 20 -5.29 -10.05 -1.67
C LEU A 20 -6.53 -10.77 -2.23
N LYS A 21 -7.61 -10.85 -1.46
CA LYS A 21 -8.83 -11.61 -1.81
C LYS A 21 -10.08 -10.74 -1.96
N GLU A 22 -10.01 -9.47 -1.58
CA GLU A 22 -11.17 -8.58 -1.50
C GLU A 22 -11.73 -8.21 -2.88
N SER A 23 -13.02 -8.44 -3.14
CA SER A 23 -13.69 -7.92 -4.33
C SER A 23 -13.87 -6.41 -4.26
N LEU A 24 -13.50 -5.68 -5.31
CA LEU A 24 -13.60 -4.22 -5.34
C LEU A 24 -14.85 -3.80 -6.11
N ASN A 25 -15.88 -3.35 -5.38
CA ASN A 25 -17.06 -2.74 -5.96
C ASN A 25 -17.67 -1.68 -5.01
N PRO A 26 -17.62 -0.38 -5.35
CA PRO A 26 -16.91 0.19 -6.49
C PRO A 26 -15.38 0.06 -6.34
N ARG A 27 -14.67 0.17 -7.46
CA ARG A 27 -13.20 0.26 -7.45
C ARG A 27 -12.79 1.64 -6.92
N PRO A 28 -11.79 1.73 -6.02
CA PRO A 28 -11.35 3.03 -5.52
C PRO A 28 -10.55 3.79 -6.57
N ASP A 29 -10.79 5.11 -6.69
CA ASP A 29 -9.99 6.00 -7.55
C ASP A 29 -8.60 6.28 -6.97
N PHE A 30 -8.48 6.21 -5.64
CA PHE A 30 -7.24 6.47 -4.93
C PHE A 30 -7.05 5.46 -3.79
N LEU A 31 -5.83 4.95 -3.68
CA LEU A 31 -5.42 4.04 -2.60
C LEU A 31 -4.11 4.53 -2.02
N ILE A 32 -4.04 4.66 -0.70
CA ILE A 32 -2.79 4.82 0.03
C ILE A 32 -2.63 3.68 1.03
N MET A 33 -1.42 3.13 1.10
CA MET A 33 -1.13 2.04 2.02
C MET A 33 0.28 2.17 2.60
N ASN A 34 0.44 1.63 3.80
CA ASN A 34 1.71 1.41 4.47
C ASN A 34 1.81 -0.10 4.76
N PRO A 35 2.20 -0.94 3.77
CA PRO A 35 2.30 -2.37 3.97
C PRO A 35 3.32 -2.69 5.08
N PRO A 36 3.20 -3.84 5.75
CA PRO A 36 4.23 -4.29 6.67
C PRO A 36 5.60 -4.22 5.98
N TYR A 37 6.62 -3.74 6.67
CA TYR A 37 7.96 -3.57 6.11
C TYR A 37 9.06 -4.28 6.92
N ASP A 38 8.80 -4.78 8.14
CA ASP A 38 9.90 -5.23 9.00
C ASP A 38 9.70 -6.38 10.02
N ILE A 39 10.74 -7.22 10.05
CA ILE A 39 11.35 -8.09 11.10
C ILE A 39 10.62 -9.34 11.61
N ARG A 40 9.30 -9.55 11.38
CA ARG A 40 8.60 -10.79 11.87
C ARG A 40 8.19 -11.80 10.80
N LEU A 41 8.23 -11.43 9.53
CA LEU A 41 8.04 -12.33 8.38
C LEU A 41 9.43 -12.68 7.83
N LYS A 42 9.63 -13.93 7.37
CA LYS A 42 10.90 -14.28 6.74
C LYS A 42 11.08 -13.42 5.49
N SER A 43 12.33 -13.12 5.11
CA SER A 43 12.65 -12.27 3.95
C SER A 43 11.96 -12.72 2.66
N ASP A 44 11.80 -14.03 2.45
CA ASP A 44 11.11 -14.56 1.27
C ASP A 44 9.60 -14.27 1.30
N ASP A 45 8.99 -14.27 2.49
CA ASP A 45 7.54 -14.02 2.65
C ASP A 45 7.20 -12.55 2.38
N ILE A 46 8.10 -11.61 2.73
CA ILE A 46 7.86 -10.18 2.51
C ILE A 46 8.00 -9.80 1.04
N ASP A 47 9.01 -10.34 0.35
CA ASP A 47 9.21 -10.11 -1.07
C ASP A 47 8.04 -10.64 -1.90
N GLU A 48 7.60 -11.87 -1.61
CA GLU A 48 6.43 -12.48 -2.24
C GLU A 48 5.16 -11.67 -1.96
N PHE A 49 5.00 -11.16 -0.73
CA PHE A 49 3.85 -10.32 -0.39
C PHE A 49 3.82 -9.01 -1.20
N TYR A 50 4.95 -8.33 -1.37
CA TYR A 50 5.03 -7.12 -2.19
C TYR A 50 4.83 -7.42 -3.69
N TYR A 51 5.30 -8.58 -4.15
CA TYR A 51 4.98 -9.07 -5.49
C TYR A 51 3.47 -9.28 -5.69
N GLN A 52 2.81 -9.95 -4.74
CA GLN A 52 1.37 -10.17 -4.77
C GLN A 52 0.57 -8.86 -4.70
N ILE A 53 1.05 -7.87 -3.94
CA ILE A 53 0.49 -6.51 -3.98
C ILE A 53 0.56 -5.96 -5.41
N GLY A 54 1.74 -5.99 -6.04
CA GLY A 54 1.92 -5.53 -7.41
C GLY A 54 0.98 -6.19 -8.42
N MET A 55 0.82 -7.51 -8.31
CA MET A 55 -0.11 -8.29 -9.15
C MET A 55 -1.56 -7.86 -8.94
N ARG A 56 -1.99 -7.76 -7.67
CA ARG A 56 -3.34 -7.30 -7.31
C ARG A 56 -3.63 -5.90 -7.85
N LEU A 57 -2.68 -4.97 -7.71
CA LEU A 57 -2.82 -3.61 -8.22
C LEU A 57 -3.01 -3.60 -9.75
N LYS A 58 -2.19 -4.35 -10.50
CA LYS A 58 -2.33 -4.44 -11.97
C LYS A 58 -3.67 -4.99 -12.41
N GLN A 59 -4.17 -6.03 -11.73
CA GLN A 59 -5.41 -6.71 -12.13
C GLN A 59 -6.65 -5.89 -11.73
N ASP A 60 -6.66 -5.37 -10.51
CA ASP A 60 -7.89 -4.93 -9.86
C ASP A 60 -7.93 -3.44 -9.53
N TYR A 61 -6.87 -2.68 -9.83
CA TYR A 61 -6.83 -1.24 -9.56
C TYR A 61 -6.60 -0.37 -10.81
N SER A 62 -6.79 -0.91 -12.04
CA SER A 62 -6.81 -0.11 -13.27
C SER A 62 -7.70 1.13 -13.13
N GLY A 63 -7.17 2.29 -13.53
CA GLY A 63 -7.78 3.61 -13.40
C GLY A 63 -7.47 4.33 -12.08
N ALA A 64 -6.95 3.62 -11.06
CA ALA A 64 -6.67 4.20 -9.76
C ALA A 64 -5.27 4.79 -9.66
N ARG A 65 -5.11 5.79 -8.79
CA ARG A 65 -3.81 6.22 -8.26
C ARG A 65 -3.52 5.51 -6.96
N VAL A 66 -2.39 4.82 -6.90
CA VAL A 66 -1.98 4.03 -5.73
C VAL A 66 -0.67 4.58 -5.17
N CYS A 67 -0.61 4.92 -3.89
CA CYS A 67 0.60 5.34 -3.20
C CYS A 67 0.98 4.32 -2.11
N VAL A 68 2.18 3.77 -2.19
CA VAL A 68 2.72 2.77 -1.26
C VAL A 68 3.89 3.38 -0.50
N PHE A 69 3.78 3.42 0.83
CA PHE A 69 4.82 3.85 1.75
C PHE A 69 5.50 2.63 2.38
N SER A 70 6.83 2.60 2.40
CA SER A 70 7.58 1.50 3.04
C SER A 70 8.99 1.92 3.45
N GLY A 71 9.46 1.35 4.56
CA GLY A 71 10.86 1.39 4.99
C GLY A 71 11.73 0.31 4.34
N ASN A 72 11.13 -0.70 3.72
CA ASN A 72 11.86 -1.78 3.07
C ASN A 72 12.04 -1.48 1.57
N LEU A 73 13.20 -0.90 1.24
CA LEU A 73 13.50 -0.48 -0.13
C LEU A 73 13.59 -1.67 -1.09
N GLU A 74 14.10 -2.82 -0.64
CA GLU A 74 14.23 -4.03 -1.47
C GLU A 74 12.86 -4.61 -1.83
N ALA A 75 11.96 -4.77 -0.85
CA ALA A 75 10.60 -5.26 -1.08
C ALA A 75 9.80 -4.29 -1.97
N MET A 76 10.02 -2.97 -1.86
CA MET A 76 9.39 -1.98 -2.75
C MET A 76 9.70 -2.20 -4.23
N HIS A 77 10.87 -2.78 -4.58
CA HIS A 77 11.19 -3.14 -5.95
C HIS A 77 10.36 -4.34 -6.46
N LYS A 78 9.89 -5.22 -5.56
CA LYS A 78 9.11 -6.42 -5.92
C LYS A 78 7.69 -6.13 -6.37
N ILE A 79 7.15 -4.93 -6.08
CA ILE A 79 5.86 -4.47 -6.60
C ILE A 79 5.81 -4.53 -8.14
N GLY A 80 6.96 -4.41 -8.82
CA GLY A 80 7.03 -4.62 -10.26
C GLY A 80 6.20 -3.62 -11.08
N LEU A 81 5.93 -2.45 -10.52
CA LEU A 81 5.28 -1.31 -11.15
C LEU A 81 6.26 -0.14 -11.25
N LYS A 82 6.14 0.64 -12.33
CA LYS A 82 6.92 1.87 -12.51
C LYS A 82 6.22 3.01 -11.79
N ALA A 83 6.85 3.55 -10.75
CA ALA A 83 6.32 4.69 -10.02
C ALA A 83 6.36 5.97 -10.88
N ASN A 84 5.27 6.74 -10.84
CA ASN A 84 5.15 8.08 -11.42
C ASN A 84 5.83 9.11 -10.50
N VAL A 85 5.72 8.90 -9.19
CA VAL A 85 6.30 9.77 -8.15
C VAL A 85 7.09 8.89 -7.19
N LYS A 86 8.29 9.34 -6.83
CA LYS A 86 9.11 8.73 -5.77
C LYS A 86 9.56 9.83 -4.82
N LEU A 87 9.22 9.70 -3.54
CA LEU A 87 9.64 10.62 -2.49
C LEU A 87 10.46 9.86 -1.45
N ASN A 88 11.67 10.34 -1.18
CA ASN A 88 12.48 9.85 -0.06
C ASN A 88 11.98 10.53 1.22
N LEU A 89 11.74 9.73 2.26
CA LEU A 89 11.13 10.14 3.52
C LEU A 89 11.85 9.45 4.69
N MET A 90 11.47 9.84 5.90
CA MET A 90 11.93 9.22 7.15
C MET A 90 10.72 8.81 7.99
N ASN A 91 10.57 7.52 8.29
CA ASN A 91 9.59 7.02 9.26
C ASN A 91 10.25 6.99 10.65
N GLY A 92 10.25 8.14 11.33
CA GLY A 92 11.10 8.34 12.50
C GLY A 92 12.57 8.30 12.10
N ALA A 93 13.33 7.34 12.62
CA ALA A 93 14.74 7.15 12.27
C ALA A 93 14.97 6.19 11.08
N ILE A 94 13.91 5.58 10.54
CA ILE A 94 14.01 4.57 9.47
C ILE A 94 13.93 5.28 8.11
N PRO A 95 14.94 5.17 7.22
CA PRO A 95 14.83 5.62 5.84
C PRO A 95 13.66 4.93 5.15
N SER A 96 12.81 5.69 4.46
CA SER A 96 11.59 5.16 3.83
C SER A 96 11.32 5.86 2.51
N VAL A 97 10.46 5.27 1.69
CA VAL A 97 10.02 5.86 0.43
C VAL A 97 8.50 5.86 0.32
N LEU A 98 7.96 6.87 -0.36
CA LEU A 98 6.61 6.85 -0.90
C LEU A 98 6.71 6.74 -2.42
N HIS A 99 6.20 5.64 -2.98
CA HIS A 99 6.03 5.48 -4.41
C HIS A 99 4.55 5.60 -4.78
N CYS A 100 4.23 6.49 -5.71
CA CYS A 100 2.89 6.57 -6.29
C CYS A 100 2.89 6.08 -7.74
N TYR A 101 1.85 5.32 -8.08
CA TYR A 101 1.63 4.64 -9.34
C TYR A 101 0.28 5.06 -9.90
N ASP A 102 0.24 5.46 -11.17
CA ASP A 102 -1.01 5.57 -11.93
C ASP A 102 -1.24 4.23 -12.63
N ILE A 103 -2.19 3.44 -12.14
CA ILE A 103 -2.44 2.09 -12.64
C ILE A 103 -3.25 2.17 -13.94
N LYS A 104 -2.70 1.55 -14.99
CA LYS A 104 -3.32 1.46 -16.31
C LYS A 104 -4.11 0.17 -16.44
#